data_AF-A0A1F3VMP1-F1
#
_entry.id   AF-A0A1F3VMP1-F1
#
_cell.length_a   1.000
_cell.length_b   1.000
_cell.length_c   1.000
_cell.angle_alpha   90.00
_cell.angle_beta   90.00
_cell.angle_gamma   90.00
#
_symmetry.space_group_name_H-M   'P 1'
#
loop_
_entity.id
_entity.type
_entity.pdbx_description
1 polymer ?
#
loop_
_entity_poly.entity_id
_entity_poly.type
_entity_poly.pdbx_seq_one_letter_code
_entity_poly.pdbx_strand_id
1 'polypeptide(L)'
;MTKDIDILNENSWLKTDYGLFNKKENIKFIKLSNRDSLKDVLRVITLVHPKEKFGIICSSLKERDLILLKEKRISYCIPDCEIKIFSSNDREVKSSPILGSFFVNKFGPTLIVSPTGLEIVDTVLKLDEQEIQKKPSQISHKYGLSQPKISQMMTAFGVKTLLQLKESFLNLELSWWYYAFDLSLTKRKMTPFKTKQTRKYSFKNKTGASAFMDKVVLLKKKNIEIEIGGLGYLKAMGVLRMSEYDVVVRADQIADVVNAMDLRPAKKGEIENLVFVTPLIAGIHSERFRTRISSRDARIPEYIRELNLLRYLWGLNYEEGRVKEEKKSLLEKYFNEARKSNY
;
A
#
# COMPACT_ATOMS: atom_id res chain seq x y z
N MET A 1 -33.83 -22.91 34.19
CA MET A 1 -33.11 -21.70 33.74
C MET A 1 -32.35 -22.01 32.47
N THR A 2 -33.07 -21.96 31.36
CA THR A 2 -32.53 -21.98 29.99
C THR A 2 -31.83 -20.65 29.75
N LYS A 3 -30.53 -20.66 29.48
CA LYS A 3 -29.86 -19.47 28.93
C LYS A 3 -30.27 -19.39 27.47
N ASP A 4 -31.06 -18.37 27.15
CA ASP A 4 -31.36 -17.99 25.78
C ASP A 4 -30.03 -17.78 25.04
N ILE A 5 -29.74 -18.68 24.11
CA ILE A 5 -28.82 -18.39 23.03
C ILE A 5 -29.67 -17.60 22.04
N ASP A 6 -29.41 -16.30 21.93
CA ASP A 6 -30.01 -15.44 20.92
C ASP A 6 -29.67 -15.99 19.52
N ILE A 7 -30.55 -16.84 19.00
CA ILE A 7 -30.60 -17.20 17.59
C ILE A 7 -31.49 -16.13 16.95
N LEU A 8 -30.88 -15.01 16.58
CA LEU A 8 -31.55 -13.93 15.87
C LEU A 8 -31.75 -14.31 14.41
N ASN A 9 -33.02 -14.28 14.00
CA ASN A 9 -33.51 -14.51 12.66
C ASN A 9 -32.95 -13.51 11.63
N GLU A 10 -32.98 -14.00 10.40
CA GLU A 10 -32.54 -13.45 9.11
C GLU A 10 -32.60 -11.91 8.95
N ASN A 11 -31.56 -11.38 8.27
CA ASN A 11 -31.48 -10.07 7.62
C ASN A 11 -30.97 -8.84 8.37
N SER A 12 -30.37 -8.98 9.56
CA SER A 12 -29.58 -7.87 10.08
C SER A 12 -28.41 -8.37 10.94
N TRP A 13 -27.20 -7.90 10.64
CA TRP A 13 -25.98 -8.06 11.47
C TRP A 13 -25.27 -9.41 11.49
N LEU A 14 -24.63 -9.78 10.36
CA LEU A 14 -23.36 -10.52 10.41
C LEU A 14 -22.29 -9.77 9.61
N LYS A 15 -22.01 -8.55 10.06
CA LYS A 15 -20.64 -8.00 10.00
C LYS A 15 -19.82 -8.80 11.02
N THR A 16 -19.26 -9.93 10.59
CA THR A 16 -18.22 -10.59 11.37
C THR A 16 -16.93 -9.78 11.21
N ASP A 17 -16.53 -9.14 12.30
CA ASP A 17 -15.38 -8.24 12.36
C ASP A 17 -14.01 -8.91 12.14
N TYR A 18 -13.96 -10.20 11.76
CA TYR A 18 -12.73 -10.91 11.37
C TYR A 18 -13.00 -12.00 10.31
N GLY A 19 -13.61 -11.61 9.18
CA GLY A 19 -13.79 -12.50 8.03
C GLY A 19 -12.47 -12.92 7.36
N LEU A 20 -11.71 -13.80 8.01
CA LEU A 20 -10.61 -14.54 7.40
C LEU A 20 -11.17 -15.67 6.53
N PHE A 21 -11.69 -15.28 5.38
CA PHE A 21 -12.17 -16.23 4.38
C PHE A 21 -10.98 -16.77 3.57
N ASN A 22 -10.57 -18.02 3.83
CA ASN A 22 -9.78 -18.74 2.84
C ASN A 22 -10.72 -19.15 1.69
N LYS A 23 -10.77 -18.30 0.66
CA LYS A 23 -11.71 -18.38 -0.47
C LYS A 23 -11.65 -19.71 -1.26
N LYS A 24 -10.59 -20.52 -1.10
CA LYS A 24 -10.45 -21.83 -1.73
C LYS A 24 -11.11 -22.98 -0.95
N GLU A 25 -11.20 -22.89 0.38
CA GLU A 25 -11.65 -24.00 1.25
C GLU A 25 -12.91 -23.68 2.07
N ASN A 26 -13.44 -22.46 1.97
CA ASN A 26 -14.66 -22.00 2.66
C ASN A 26 -14.64 -22.24 4.18
N ILE A 27 -13.51 -21.95 4.82
CA ILE A 27 -13.32 -22.12 6.27
C ILE A 27 -13.61 -20.79 6.98
N LYS A 28 -14.52 -20.80 7.96
CA LYS A 28 -14.81 -19.65 8.81
C LYS A 28 -14.01 -19.71 10.11
N PHE A 29 -13.27 -18.65 10.45
CA PHE A 29 -12.48 -18.63 11.69
C PHE A 29 -13.23 -17.97 12.84
N ILE A 30 -13.11 -18.57 14.04
CA ILE A 30 -13.74 -18.12 15.28
C ILE A 30 -12.64 -17.77 16.29
N LYS A 31 -12.67 -16.55 16.82
CA LYS A 31 -11.70 -16.08 17.80
C LYS A 31 -12.11 -16.52 19.21
N LEU A 32 -11.26 -17.27 19.88
CA LEU A 32 -11.41 -17.60 21.31
C LEU A 32 -10.91 -16.43 22.15
N SER A 33 -11.71 -16.05 23.15
CA SER A 33 -11.25 -15.18 24.23
C SER A 33 -10.50 -15.99 25.30
N ASN A 34 -9.72 -15.32 26.15
CA ASN A 34 -8.97 -15.98 27.24
C ASN A 34 -9.85 -16.71 28.25
N ARG A 35 -11.17 -16.44 28.27
CA ARG A 35 -12.14 -17.07 29.18
C ARG A 35 -12.91 -18.20 28.52
N ASP A 36 -12.80 -18.37 27.20
CA ASP A 36 -13.55 -19.38 26.48
C ASP A 36 -12.86 -20.74 26.55
N SER A 37 -13.65 -21.75 26.86
CA SER A 37 -13.23 -23.15 26.77
C SER A 37 -13.34 -23.61 25.32
N LEU A 38 -12.22 -23.98 24.70
CA LEU A 38 -12.21 -24.52 23.33
C LEU A 38 -13.22 -25.67 23.19
N LYS A 39 -13.26 -26.59 24.16
CA LYS A 39 -14.15 -27.75 24.13
C LYS A 39 -15.62 -27.35 24.04
N ASP A 40 -16.02 -26.32 24.79
CA ASP A 40 -17.40 -25.85 24.80
C ASP A 40 -17.74 -25.10 23.52
N VAL A 41 -16.83 -24.26 23.01
CA VAL A 41 -16.99 -23.58 21.73
C VAL A 41 -17.12 -24.59 20.58
N LEU A 42 -16.27 -25.62 20.54
CA LEU A 42 -16.35 -26.68 19.54
C LEU A 42 -17.67 -27.46 19.62
N ARG A 43 -18.16 -27.73 20.84
CA ARG A 43 -19.44 -28.41 21.04
C ARG A 43 -20.60 -27.58 20.48
N VAL A 44 -20.63 -26.28 20.78
CA VAL A 44 -21.66 -25.36 20.27
C VAL A 44 -21.60 -25.28 18.74
N ILE A 45 -20.42 -25.11 18.15
CA ILE A 45 -20.29 -25.02 16.69
C ILE A 45 -20.75 -26.31 16.01
N THR A 46 -20.37 -27.47 16.55
CA THR A 46 -20.78 -28.77 15.99
C THR A 46 -22.30 -28.95 16.03
N LEU A 47 -22.97 -28.40 17.05
CA LEU A 47 -24.41 -28.46 17.19
C LEU A 47 -25.14 -27.48 16.25
N VAL A 48 -24.64 -26.24 16.11
CA VAL A 48 -25.32 -25.18 15.36
C VAL A 48 -24.97 -25.21 13.86
N HIS A 49 -23.75 -25.61 13.52
CA HIS A 49 -23.24 -25.60 12.15
C HIS A 49 -22.56 -26.94 11.77
N PRO A 50 -23.28 -28.08 11.79
CA PRO A 50 -22.70 -29.41 11.64
C PRO A 50 -22.04 -29.67 10.28
N LYS A 51 -22.34 -28.86 9.26
CA LYS A 51 -21.84 -29.02 7.88
C LYS A 51 -20.82 -27.94 7.47
N GLU A 52 -20.57 -26.94 8.31
CA GLU A 52 -19.62 -25.86 7.97
C GLU A 52 -18.20 -26.21 8.43
N LYS A 53 -17.21 -25.89 7.61
CA LYS A 53 -15.81 -25.94 8.03
C LYS A 53 -15.48 -24.68 8.80
N PHE A 54 -14.90 -24.87 9.98
CA PHE A 54 -14.47 -23.75 10.81
C PHE A 54 -13.02 -23.91 11.24
N GLY A 55 -12.43 -22.79 11.68
CA GLY A 55 -11.13 -22.74 12.29
C GLY A 55 -11.12 -21.88 13.55
N ILE A 56 -10.04 -21.96 14.32
CA ILE A 56 -9.91 -21.28 15.62
C ILE A 56 -8.78 -20.26 15.58
N ILE A 57 -9.02 -19.03 16.05
CA ILE A 57 -8.00 -18.02 16.30
C ILE A 57 -7.85 -17.88 17.81
N CYS A 58 -6.62 -17.98 18.31
CA CYS A 58 -6.35 -17.94 19.75
C CYS A 58 -4.94 -17.42 20.02
N SER A 59 -4.75 -16.62 21.07
CA SER A 59 -3.45 -16.06 21.43
C SER A 59 -2.46 -17.13 21.90
N SER A 60 -2.96 -18.22 22.47
CA SER A 60 -2.16 -19.38 22.86
C SER A 60 -3.06 -20.62 22.95
N LEU A 61 -2.47 -21.80 22.72
CA LEU A 61 -3.13 -23.09 22.93
C LEU A 61 -2.33 -23.88 23.95
N LYS A 62 -3.03 -24.51 24.89
CA LYS A 62 -2.43 -25.58 25.70
C LYS A 62 -2.20 -26.79 24.79
N GLU A 63 -1.18 -27.58 25.09
CA GLU A 63 -0.83 -28.77 24.30
C GLU A 63 -2.02 -29.71 24.07
N ARG A 64 -2.84 -29.93 25.11
CA ARG A 64 -4.09 -30.69 25.03
C ARG A 64 -5.09 -30.16 24.00
N ASP A 65 -5.20 -28.84 23.86
CA ASP A 65 -6.16 -28.18 22.96
C ASP A 65 -5.64 -28.26 21.52
N LEU A 66 -4.33 -28.19 21.35
CA LEU A 66 -3.66 -28.37 20.07
C LEU A 66 -3.74 -29.83 19.57
N ILE A 67 -3.63 -30.82 20.46
CA ILE A 67 -3.89 -32.23 20.14
C ILE A 67 -5.34 -32.39 19.66
N LEU A 68 -6.30 -31.86 20.40
CA LEU A 68 -7.72 -31.93 20.05
C LEU A 68 -8.03 -31.32 18.67
N LEU A 69 -7.45 -30.15 18.36
CA LEU A 69 -7.64 -29.50 17.05
C LEU A 69 -7.03 -30.32 15.92
N LYS A 70 -5.87 -30.96 16.14
CA LYS A 70 -5.22 -31.83 15.16
C LYS A 70 -6.02 -33.12 14.93
N GLU A 71 -6.48 -33.78 15.99
CA GLU A 71 -7.33 -34.98 15.93
C GLU A 71 -8.62 -34.71 15.16
N LYS A 72 -9.26 -33.58 15.45
CA LYS A 72 -10.50 -33.16 14.78
C LYS A 72 -10.28 -32.47 13.44
N ARG A 73 -9.03 -32.30 13.00
CA ARG A 73 -8.64 -31.60 11.77
C ARG A 73 -9.27 -30.21 11.63
N ILE A 74 -9.37 -29.48 12.74
CA ILE A 74 -9.89 -28.12 12.79
C ILE A 74 -8.74 -27.17 12.51
N SER A 75 -8.91 -26.30 11.50
CA SER A 75 -7.88 -25.32 11.15
C SER A 75 -7.67 -24.33 12.30
N TYR A 76 -6.46 -23.84 12.51
CA TYR A 76 -6.21 -22.89 13.59
C TYR A 76 -5.11 -21.88 13.27
N CYS A 77 -5.14 -20.76 13.97
CA CYS A 77 -4.22 -19.65 13.87
C CYS A 77 -3.83 -19.20 15.28
N ILE A 78 -2.55 -19.32 15.59
CA ILE A 78 -1.93 -18.72 16.76
C ILE A 78 -1.16 -17.50 16.25
N PRO A 79 -1.60 -16.26 16.57
CA PRO A 79 -0.85 -15.06 16.25
C PRO A 79 0.59 -15.19 16.72
N ASP A 80 1.51 -14.70 15.89
CA ASP A 80 2.96 -14.69 16.09
C ASP A 80 3.66 -16.06 16.03
N CYS A 81 2.91 -17.16 15.94
CA CYS A 81 3.47 -18.50 16.08
C CYS A 81 3.23 -19.39 14.85
N GLU A 82 1.98 -19.77 14.57
CA GLU A 82 1.68 -20.69 13.48
C GLU A 82 0.25 -20.57 12.95
N ILE A 83 0.09 -20.89 11.65
CA ILE A 83 -1.20 -21.06 11.02
C ILE A 83 -1.22 -22.45 10.39
N LYS A 84 -2.25 -23.23 10.74
CA LYS A 84 -2.45 -24.59 10.24
C LYS A 84 -3.83 -24.72 9.61
N ILE A 85 -3.84 -25.04 8.32
CA ILE A 85 -5.06 -25.20 7.53
C ILE A 85 -5.18 -26.66 7.09
N PHE A 86 -6.30 -27.29 7.42
CA PHE A 86 -6.65 -28.64 6.97
C PHE A 86 -7.57 -28.54 5.75
N SER A 87 -7.06 -28.98 4.59
CA SER A 87 -7.80 -28.96 3.32
C SER A 87 -8.69 -30.19 3.15
N SER A 88 -9.62 -30.10 2.20
CA SER A 88 -10.52 -31.19 1.78
C SER A 88 -9.79 -32.46 1.31
N ASN A 89 -8.54 -32.33 0.85
CA ASN A 89 -7.73 -33.42 0.28
C ASN A 89 -6.66 -33.92 1.25
N ASP A 90 -6.86 -33.73 2.57
CA ASP A 90 -5.96 -34.18 3.64
C ASP A 90 -4.51 -33.67 3.56
N ARG A 91 -4.25 -32.64 2.74
CA ARG A 91 -2.93 -32.01 2.68
C ARG A 91 -2.86 -30.91 3.73
N GLU A 92 -1.94 -31.09 4.68
CA GLU A 92 -1.50 -30.05 5.61
C GLU A 92 -0.75 -28.98 4.83
N VAL A 93 -1.31 -27.77 4.76
CA VAL A 93 -0.61 -26.61 4.23
C VAL A 93 0.00 -25.87 5.43
N LYS A 94 1.28 -26.13 5.73
CA LYS A 94 2.03 -25.34 6.70
C LYS A 94 2.34 -23.97 6.09
N SER A 95 1.87 -22.91 6.73
CA SER A 95 2.33 -21.54 6.44
C SER A 95 3.13 -21.03 7.64
N SER A 96 4.43 -20.81 7.41
CA SER A 96 5.43 -20.24 8.32
C SER A 96 5.12 -18.76 8.67
N PRO A 97 5.69 -18.20 9.77
CA PRO A 97 5.23 -16.97 10.39
C PRO A 97 5.84 -15.77 9.66
N ILE A 98 5.11 -15.21 8.69
CA ILE A 98 5.32 -13.82 8.31
C ILE A 98 4.09 -13.05 8.76
N LEU A 99 4.14 -12.65 10.03
CA LEU A 99 3.06 -12.07 10.80
C LEU A 99 2.85 -10.57 10.58
N GLY A 100 2.96 -10.12 9.33
CA GLY A 100 2.59 -8.76 8.94
C GLY A 100 1.18 -8.62 8.37
N SER A 101 0.46 -9.72 8.12
CA SER A 101 -0.66 -9.72 7.14
C SER A 101 -2.05 -10.06 7.67
N PHE A 102 -2.27 -10.17 8.98
CA PHE A 102 -3.56 -10.63 9.52
C PHE A 102 -4.42 -9.57 10.22
N PHE A 103 -3.93 -8.34 10.37
CA PHE A 103 -4.83 -7.18 10.51
C PHE A 103 -5.43 -6.88 9.14
N VAL A 104 -6.40 -7.71 8.75
CA VAL A 104 -7.35 -7.39 7.70
C VAL A 104 -8.16 -6.20 8.20
N ASN A 105 -7.61 -5.01 7.95
CA ASN A 105 -8.40 -3.78 7.96
C ASN A 105 -9.70 -4.06 7.18
N LYS A 106 -10.83 -3.56 7.71
CA LYS A 106 -12.21 -3.77 7.19
C LYS A 106 -12.40 -3.37 5.71
N PHE A 107 -11.35 -2.93 5.02
CA PHE A 107 -11.33 -2.47 3.64
C PHE A 107 -10.11 -3.00 2.89
N GLY A 108 -10.29 -3.28 1.59
CA GLY A 108 -9.22 -3.78 0.73
C GLY A 108 -8.08 -2.76 0.57
N PRO A 109 -6.79 -3.17 0.60
CA PRO A 109 -5.65 -2.25 0.47
C PRO A 109 -5.68 -1.35 -0.77
N THR A 110 -6.28 -1.80 -1.87
CA THR A 110 -6.46 -1.01 -3.11
C THR A 110 -7.41 0.19 -2.97
N LEU A 111 -8.15 0.29 -1.86
CA LEU A 111 -8.92 1.48 -1.55
C LEU A 111 -7.98 2.66 -1.32
N ILE A 112 -6.95 2.46 -0.49
CA ILE A 112 -5.95 3.47 -0.13
C ILE A 112 -4.79 3.47 -1.13
N VAL A 113 -4.21 2.30 -1.41
CA VAL A 113 -3.05 2.15 -2.30
C VAL A 113 -3.52 2.00 -3.74
N SER A 114 -3.80 3.15 -4.35
CA SER A 114 -4.16 3.36 -5.76
C SER A 114 -3.82 4.81 -6.13
N PRO A 115 -3.74 5.21 -7.42
CA PRO A 115 -3.36 6.59 -7.77
C PRO A 115 -4.21 7.63 -7.04
N THR A 116 -5.54 7.51 -7.16
CA THR A 116 -6.50 8.40 -6.51
C THR A 116 -6.49 8.24 -4.98
N GLY A 117 -6.26 7.03 -4.47
CA GLY A 117 -6.23 6.81 -3.04
C GLY A 117 -5.03 7.46 -2.35
N LEU A 118 -3.83 7.33 -2.95
CA LEU A 118 -2.62 7.97 -2.45
C LEU A 118 -2.68 9.49 -2.61
N GLU A 119 -3.30 10.00 -3.69
CA GLU A 119 -3.59 11.44 -3.86
C GLU A 119 -4.48 11.98 -2.74
N ILE A 120 -5.53 11.25 -2.36
CA ILE A 120 -6.41 11.62 -1.24
C ILE A 120 -5.66 11.60 0.08
N VAL A 121 -4.92 10.53 0.38
CA VAL A 121 -4.16 10.42 1.64
C VAL A 121 -3.16 11.56 1.76
N ASP A 122 -2.37 11.80 0.71
CA ASP A 122 -1.37 12.86 0.69
C ASP A 122 -2.00 14.24 0.88
N THR A 123 -3.15 14.50 0.23
CA THR A 123 -3.86 15.77 0.39
C THR A 123 -4.43 15.93 1.80
N VAL A 124 -5.14 14.93 2.33
CA VAL A 124 -5.76 14.98 3.66
C VAL A 124 -4.73 15.17 4.77
N LEU A 125 -3.58 14.52 4.67
CA LEU A 125 -2.50 14.67 5.64
C LEU A 125 -1.88 16.08 5.65
N LYS A 126 -2.02 16.84 4.56
CA LYS A 126 -1.45 18.19 4.40
C LYS A 126 -2.46 19.32 4.59
N LEU A 127 -3.75 19.02 4.81
CA LEU A 127 -4.73 20.04 5.14
C LEU A 127 -4.38 20.69 6.48
N ASP A 128 -4.48 22.02 6.53
CA ASP A 128 -4.38 22.78 7.77
C ASP A 128 -5.66 22.65 8.61
N GLU A 129 -5.62 23.20 9.81
CA GLU A 129 -6.70 23.12 10.80
C GLU A 129 -8.01 23.74 10.30
N GLN A 130 -7.96 24.83 9.54
CA GLN A 130 -9.17 25.45 9.02
C GLN A 130 -9.78 24.62 7.89
N GLU A 131 -8.94 24.03 7.06
CA GLU A 131 -9.40 23.24 5.92
C GLU A 131 -9.90 21.85 6.31
N ILE A 132 -9.28 21.18 7.27
CA ILE A 132 -9.68 19.84 7.69
C ILE A 132 -11.09 19.80 8.30
N GLN A 133 -11.58 20.94 8.80
CA GLN A 133 -12.94 21.10 9.33
C GLN A 133 -14.02 21.28 8.24
N LYS A 134 -13.62 21.53 6.99
CA LYS A 134 -14.57 21.70 5.88
C LYS A 134 -15.22 20.37 5.50
N LYS A 135 -16.38 20.45 4.84
CA LYS A 135 -17.09 19.26 4.37
C LYS A 135 -16.26 18.53 3.30
N PRO A 136 -16.30 17.19 3.23
CA PRO A 136 -15.60 16.41 2.20
C PRO A 136 -15.87 16.87 0.76
N SER A 137 -17.09 17.31 0.45
CA SER A 137 -17.45 17.84 -0.87
C SER A 137 -16.72 19.15 -1.21
N GLN A 138 -16.52 20.04 -0.23
CA GLN A 138 -15.81 21.31 -0.42
C GLN A 138 -14.32 21.06 -0.69
N ILE A 139 -13.69 20.17 0.08
CA ILE A 139 -12.30 19.77 -0.12
C ILE A 139 -12.11 19.03 -1.44
N SER A 140 -13.05 18.13 -1.78
CA SER A 140 -13.04 17.42 -3.06
C SER A 140 -13.11 18.38 -4.25
N HIS A 141 -14.00 19.36 -4.21
CA HIS A 141 -14.11 20.36 -5.26
C HIS A 141 -12.85 21.25 -5.34
N LYS A 142 -12.40 21.79 -4.19
CA LYS A 142 -11.24 22.69 -4.13
C LYS A 142 -9.96 22.04 -4.70
N TYR A 143 -9.71 20.78 -4.37
CA TYR A 143 -8.48 20.08 -4.73
C TYR A 143 -8.64 19.10 -5.90
N GLY A 144 -9.82 19.03 -6.53
CA GLY A 144 -10.10 18.10 -7.63
C GLY A 144 -9.97 16.63 -7.23
N LEU A 145 -10.29 16.29 -5.98
CA LEU A 145 -10.25 14.91 -5.49
C LEU A 145 -11.54 14.17 -5.83
N SER A 146 -11.50 12.85 -5.91
CA SER A 146 -12.69 12.02 -6.12
C SER A 146 -13.57 11.94 -4.86
N GLN A 147 -14.69 12.67 -4.83
CA GLN A 147 -15.67 12.61 -3.74
C GLN A 147 -16.19 11.19 -3.46
N PRO A 148 -16.54 10.37 -4.48
CA PRO A 148 -16.96 8.99 -4.24
C PRO A 148 -15.88 8.18 -3.52
N LYS A 149 -14.61 8.37 -3.89
CA LYS A 149 -13.48 7.66 -3.29
C LYS A 149 -13.23 8.09 -1.84
N ILE A 150 -13.32 9.40 -1.54
CA ILE A 150 -13.25 9.91 -0.16
C ILE A 150 -14.37 9.28 0.68
N SER A 151 -15.60 9.28 0.16
CA SER A 151 -16.76 8.70 0.85
C SER A 151 -16.58 7.19 1.11
N GLN A 152 -16.03 6.44 0.14
CA GLN A 152 -15.69 5.03 0.33
C GLN A 152 -14.65 4.83 1.45
N MET A 153 -13.62 5.67 1.51
CA MET A 153 -12.63 5.63 2.60
C MET A 153 -13.26 5.93 3.94
N MET A 154 -14.04 7.01 4.05
CA MET A 154 -14.70 7.38 5.30
C MET A 154 -15.62 6.27 5.81
N THR A 155 -16.44 5.68 4.93
CA THR A 155 -17.29 4.53 5.26
C THR A 155 -16.47 3.30 5.69
N ALA A 156 -15.37 3.01 4.99
CA ALA A 156 -14.47 1.90 5.31
C ALA A 156 -13.81 2.03 6.69
N PHE A 157 -13.45 3.25 7.09
CA PHE A 157 -12.89 3.55 8.41
C PHE A 157 -13.95 3.79 9.49
N GLY A 158 -15.23 3.88 9.12
CA GLY A 158 -16.31 4.19 10.07
C GLY A 158 -16.25 5.63 10.60
N VAL A 159 -15.70 6.57 9.84
CA VAL A 159 -15.49 7.97 10.23
C VAL A 159 -16.46 8.91 9.52
N LYS A 160 -16.74 10.06 10.14
CA LYS A 160 -17.73 11.05 9.65
C LYS A 160 -17.09 12.37 9.22
N THR A 161 -15.87 12.66 9.65
CA THR A 161 -15.16 13.91 9.32
C THR A 161 -13.82 13.64 8.64
N LEU A 162 -13.28 14.63 7.93
CA LEU A 162 -11.94 14.53 7.34
C LEU A 162 -10.85 14.47 8.41
N LEU A 163 -11.06 15.13 9.56
CA LEU A 163 -10.15 15.05 10.71
C LEU A 163 -10.01 13.61 11.21
N GLN A 164 -11.13 12.91 11.44
CA GLN A 164 -11.13 11.51 11.84
C GLN A 164 -10.49 10.61 10.77
N LEU A 165 -10.68 10.94 9.48
CA LEU A 165 -10.02 10.23 8.39
C LEU A 165 -8.49 10.45 8.40
N LYS A 166 -8.04 11.68 8.67
CA LYS A 166 -6.62 12.04 8.84
C LYS A 166 -6.01 11.24 9.99
N GLU A 167 -6.66 11.23 11.16
CA GLU A 167 -6.26 10.43 12.32
C GLU A 167 -6.20 8.93 12.00
N SER A 168 -7.19 8.42 11.27
CA SER A 168 -7.22 7.02 10.83
C SER A 168 -6.02 6.67 9.96
N PHE A 169 -5.61 7.55 9.03
CA PHE A 169 -4.40 7.33 8.22
C PHE A 169 -3.12 7.36 9.06
N LEU A 170 -3.03 8.26 10.04
CA LEU A 170 -1.87 8.39 10.92
C LEU A 170 -1.73 7.24 11.93
N ASN A 171 -2.85 6.61 12.28
CA ASN A 171 -2.92 5.46 13.18
C ASN A 171 -2.67 4.12 12.48
N LEU A 172 -2.61 4.09 11.15
CA LEU A 172 -2.15 2.90 10.43
C LEU A 172 -0.67 2.66 10.75
N GLU A 173 -0.36 1.45 11.21
CA GLU A 173 1.02 1.03 11.42
C GLU A 173 1.82 1.07 10.11
N LEU A 174 3.12 1.39 10.21
CA LEU A 174 4.02 1.35 9.06
C LEU A 174 4.10 -0.04 8.43
N SER A 175 3.98 -1.11 9.24
CA SER A 175 3.89 -2.51 8.82
C SER A 175 2.78 -2.72 7.76
N TRP A 176 1.62 -2.10 7.98
CA TRP A 176 0.47 -2.17 7.07
C TRP A 176 0.78 -1.51 5.72
N TRP A 177 1.46 -0.35 5.72
CA TRP A 177 1.84 0.35 4.50
C TRP A 177 2.84 -0.45 3.67
N TYR A 178 3.85 -1.06 4.30
CA TYR A 178 4.80 -1.93 3.60
C TYR A 178 4.09 -3.11 2.94
N TYR A 179 3.25 -3.80 3.71
CA TYR A 179 2.44 -4.89 3.20
C TYR A 179 1.58 -4.44 2.00
N ALA A 180 0.85 -3.33 2.16
CA ALA A 180 -0.05 -2.82 1.13
C ALA A 180 0.70 -2.38 -0.14
N PHE A 181 1.90 -1.82 -0.03
CA PHE A 181 2.73 -1.45 -1.18
C PHE A 181 3.25 -2.68 -1.94
N ASP A 182 3.52 -3.78 -1.24
CA ASP A 182 4.10 -4.97 -1.85
C ASP A 182 3.06 -5.94 -2.43
N LEU A 183 1.78 -5.76 -2.09
CA LEU A 183 0.68 -6.57 -2.61
C LEU A 183 0.53 -6.53 -4.13
N SER A 184 0.38 -7.72 -4.74
CA SER A 184 0.18 -7.85 -6.18
C SER A 184 -1.07 -7.12 -6.69
N LEU A 185 -2.13 -7.02 -5.88
CA LEU A 185 -3.38 -6.33 -6.24
C LEU A 185 -3.21 -4.82 -6.38
N THR A 186 -2.40 -4.19 -5.53
CA THR A 186 -2.13 -2.73 -5.59
C THR A 186 -1.22 -2.40 -6.76
N LYS A 187 -0.30 -3.32 -7.11
CA LYS A 187 0.57 -3.26 -8.29
C LYS A 187 -0.12 -3.33 -9.64
N ARG A 188 -1.36 -3.80 -9.72
CA ARG A 188 -2.13 -3.83 -10.97
C ARG A 188 -2.68 -2.46 -11.39
N LYS A 189 -2.74 -1.49 -10.48
CA LYS A 189 -3.42 -0.19 -10.69
C LYS A 189 -2.47 0.99 -10.91
N MET A 190 -1.16 0.77 -10.82
CA MET A 190 -0.12 1.80 -10.94
C MET A 190 1.09 1.20 -11.63
N THR A 191 1.83 2.01 -12.37
CA THR A 191 3.04 1.59 -13.08
C THR A 191 4.28 1.76 -12.20
N PRO A 192 5.03 0.70 -11.86
CA PRO A 192 6.30 0.83 -11.13
C PRO A 192 7.35 1.62 -11.95
N PHE A 193 8.33 2.23 -11.29
CA PHE A 193 9.38 3.00 -11.99
C PHE A 193 10.36 2.15 -12.79
N LYS A 194 10.46 0.85 -12.49
CA LYS A 194 11.14 -0.16 -13.32
C LYS A 194 10.19 -1.32 -13.58
N THR A 195 10.06 -1.71 -14.85
CA THR A 195 9.25 -2.83 -15.33
C THR A 195 10.05 -3.65 -16.34
N LYS A 196 9.48 -4.77 -16.82
CA LYS A 196 10.08 -5.55 -17.92
C LYS A 196 10.19 -4.76 -19.24
N GLN A 197 9.40 -3.70 -19.41
CA GLN A 197 9.42 -2.86 -20.61
C GLN A 197 10.39 -1.68 -20.47
N THR A 198 10.96 -1.45 -19.29
CA THR A 198 11.94 -0.40 -19.06
C THR A 198 13.16 -0.61 -19.95
N ARG A 199 13.53 0.45 -20.68
CA ARG A 199 14.70 0.44 -21.56
C ARG A 199 15.84 1.19 -20.88
N LYS A 200 17.06 0.69 -21.10
CA LYS A 200 18.28 1.22 -20.52
C LYS A 200 19.04 2.01 -21.58
N TYR A 201 19.25 3.29 -21.30
CA TYR A 201 20.00 4.22 -22.12
C TYR A 201 21.21 4.76 -21.34
N SER A 202 22.13 5.37 -22.07
CA SER A 202 23.27 6.11 -21.52
C SER A 202 23.33 7.49 -22.14
N PHE A 203 23.71 8.49 -21.35
CA PHE A 203 24.02 9.80 -21.91
C PHE A 203 25.25 9.74 -22.81
N LYS A 204 25.24 10.49 -23.91
CA LYS A 204 26.47 10.66 -24.71
C LYS A 204 27.57 11.39 -23.94
N ASN A 205 27.19 12.34 -23.07
CA ASN A 205 28.08 13.12 -22.22
C ASN A 205 27.76 12.92 -20.73
N LYS A 206 28.78 12.98 -19.86
CA LYS A 206 28.58 12.87 -18.40
C LYS A 206 27.58 13.93 -17.93
N THR A 207 26.50 13.47 -17.29
CA THR A 207 25.38 14.33 -16.87
C THR A 207 25.19 14.25 -15.36
N GLY A 208 25.42 15.38 -14.68
CA GLY A 208 25.18 15.52 -13.25
C GLY A 208 23.68 15.60 -12.91
N ALA A 209 23.35 15.46 -11.63
CA ALA A 209 21.95 15.42 -11.19
C ALA A 209 21.18 16.70 -11.51
N SER A 210 21.78 17.89 -11.32
CA SER A 210 21.14 19.16 -11.68
C SER A 210 20.82 19.22 -13.17
N ALA A 211 21.80 18.94 -14.02
CA ALA A 211 21.63 18.96 -15.47
C ALA A 211 20.58 17.94 -15.97
N PHE A 212 20.47 16.78 -15.30
CA PHE A 212 19.40 15.82 -15.56
C PHE A 212 18.02 16.40 -15.25
N MET A 213 17.86 17.03 -14.08
CA MET A 213 16.59 17.65 -13.67
C MET A 213 16.20 18.79 -14.61
N ASP A 214 17.17 19.62 -15.02
CA ASP A 214 16.93 20.72 -15.97
C ASP A 214 16.42 20.21 -17.32
N LYS A 215 16.99 19.09 -17.82
CA LYS A 215 16.49 18.42 -19.02
C LYS A 215 15.04 17.96 -18.85
N VAL A 216 14.68 17.33 -17.73
CA VAL A 216 13.30 16.90 -17.46
C VAL A 216 12.33 18.08 -17.42
N VAL A 217 12.70 19.19 -16.77
CA VAL A 217 11.90 20.42 -16.73
C VAL A 217 11.70 21.00 -18.13
N LEU A 218 12.75 21.02 -18.96
CA LEU A 218 12.67 21.51 -20.33
C LEU A 218 11.73 20.66 -21.19
N LEU A 219 11.75 19.33 -21.03
CA LEU A 219 10.85 18.42 -21.74
C LEU A 219 9.39 18.65 -21.35
N LYS A 220 9.11 18.84 -20.06
CA LYS A 220 7.77 19.20 -19.58
C LYS A 220 7.27 20.52 -20.21
N LYS A 221 8.15 21.54 -20.31
CA LYS A 221 7.83 22.80 -21.00
C LYS A 221 7.53 22.64 -22.49
N LYS A 222 8.03 21.57 -23.12
CA LYS A 222 7.74 21.18 -24.50
C LYS A 222 6.52 20.24 -24.64
N ASN A 223 5.68 20.15 -23.61
CA ASN A 223 4.50 19.28 -23.58
C ASN A 223 4.80 17.77 -23.76
N ILE A 224 6.01 17.34 -23.38
CA ILE A 224 6.32 15.92 -23.28
C ILE A 224 5.83 15.44 -21.91
N GLU A 225 5.00 14.40 -21.92
CA GLU A 225 4.56 13.70 -20.71
C GLU A 225 5.71 12.84 -20.19
N ILE A 226 6.56 13.49 -19.39
CA ILE A 226 7.64 12.87 -18.62
C ILE A 226 7.56 13.22 -17.14
N GLU A 227 7.89 12.28 -16.28
CA GLU A 227 8.07 12.51 -14.84
C GLU A 227 9.31 11.77 -14.33
N ILE A 228 9.96 12.30 -13.29
CA ILE A 228 11.11 11.62 -12.71
C ILE A 228 10.67 10.32 -12.04
N GLY A 229 11.52 9.29 -12.12
CA GLY A 229 11.30 8.06 -11.39
C GLY A 229 11.81 8.12 -9.95
N GLY A 230 11.87 6.96 -9.32
CA GLY A 230 12.24 6.80 -7.92
C GLY A 230 13.70 7.11 -7.63
N LEU A 231 14.63 6.71 -8.51
CA LEU A 231 16.06 7.05 -8.33
C LEU A 231 16.28 8.55 -8.50
N GLY A 232 15.64 9.17 -9.48
CA GLY A 232 15.67 10.62 -9.67
C GLY A 232 15.21 11.36 -8.42
N TYR A 233 14.10 10.92 -7.83
CA TYR A 233 13.58 11.46 -6.57
C TYR A 233 14.56 11.28 -5.39
N LEU A 234 15.10 10.07 -5.18
CA LEU A 234 16.03 9.82 -4.08
C LEU A 234 17.35 10.61 -4.21
N LYS A 235 17.82 10.83 -5.43
CA LYS A 235 18.98 11.70 -5.69
C LYS A 235 18.67 13.16 -5.40
N ALA A 236 17.50 13.65 -5.82
CA ALA A 236 17.07 15.01 -5.53
C ALA A 236 16.99 15.28 -4.02
N MET A 237 16.62 14.26 -3.23
CA MET A 237 16.63 14.32 -1.77
C MET A 237 18.04 14.18 -1.14
N GLY A 238 19.10 13.97 -1.94
CA GLY A 238 20.47 13.80 -1.46
C GLY A 238 20.76 12.43 -0.81
N VAL A 239 19.83 11.47 -0.95
CA VAL A 239 19.86 10.18 -0.24
C VAL A 239 20.72 9.14 -0.97
N LEU A 240 20.77 9.20 -2.30
CA LEU A 240 21.56 8.31 -3.14
C LEU A 240 22.61 9.07 -3.96
N ARG A 241 23.80 8.46 -4.09
CA ARG A 241 24.91 8.95 -4.92
C ARG A 241 25.16 8.11 -6.18
N MET A 242 24.21 7.25 -6.54
CA MET A 242 24.34 6.39 -7.71
C MET A 242 24.43 7.22 -9.00
N SER A 243 25.04 6.67 -10.05
CA SER A 243 25.15 7.30 -11.38
C SER A 243 23.91 7.07 -12.26
N GLU A 244 22.95 6.28 -11.79
CA GLU A 244 21.76 5.85 -12.53
C GLU A 244 20.54 6.73 -12.29
N TYR A 245 19.85 7.16 -13.33
CA TYR A 245 18.61 7.93 -13.24
C TYR A 245 17.45 7.12 -13.83
N ASP A 246 16.23 7.49 -13.48
CA ASP A 246 15.03 6.90 -14.05
C ASP A 246 13.99 7.97 -14.35
N VAL A 247 13.22 7.73 -15.42
CA VAL A 247 12.10 8.55 -15.85
C VAL A 247 10.96 7.65 -16.28
N VAL A 248 9.73 8.12 -16.08
CA VAL A 248 8.53 7.53 -16.65
C VAL A 248 8.00 8.44 -17.75
N VAL A 249 7.62 7.86 -18.88
CA VAL A 249 7.26 8.60 -20.09
C VAL A 249 6.07 7.92 -20.75
N ARG A 250 5.18 8.68 -21.38
CA ARG A 250 4.15 8.11 -22.27
C ARG A 250 4.82 7.30 -23.39
N ALA A 251 4.31 6.10 -23.68
CA ALA A 251 5.01 5.13 -24.52
C ALA A 251 5.32 5.64 -25.94
N ASP A 252 4.43 6.44 -26.52
CA ASP A 252 4.56 7.09 -27.83
C ASP A 252 5.58 8.25 -27.86
N GLN A 253 5.93 8.83 -26.72
CA GLN A 253 6.87 9.96 -26.60
C GLN A 253 8.30 9.54 -26.22
N ILE A 254 8.57 8.23 -26.12
CA ILE A 254 9.90 7.74 -25.72
C ILE A 254 10.98 8.20 -26.71
N ALA A 255 10.71 8.18 -28.02
CA ALA A 255 11.66 8.62 -29.02
C ALA A 255 12.03 10.10 -28.85
N ASP A 256 11.05 10.95 -28.55
CA ASP A 256 11.27 12.38 -28.30
C ASP A 256 12.14 12.61 -27.07
N VAL A 257 11.90 11.86 -25.99
CA VAL A 257 12.72 11.90 -24.78
C VAL A 257 14.15 11.45 -25.07
N VAL A 258 14.33 10.33 -25.77
CA VAL A 258 15.65 9.79 -26.12
C VAL A 258 16.45 10.83 -26.93
N ASN A 259 15.82 11.43 -27.93
CA ASN A 259 16.46 12.44 -28.77
C ASN A 259 16.79 13.72 -27.98
N ALA A 260 15.82 14.27 -27.26
CA ALA A 260 15.99 15.55 -26.58
C ALA A 260 16.89 15.48 -25.33
N MET A 261 17.01 14.32 -24.68
CA MET A 261 17.98 14.10 -23.61
C MET A 261 19.39 13.75 -24.11
N ASP A 262 19.55 13.55 -25.42
CA ASP A 262 20.78 13.07 -26.08
C ASP A 262 21.23 11.70 -25.55
N LEU A 263 20.30 10.75 -25.57
CA LEU A 263 20.48 9.39 -25.09
C LEU A 263 20.83 8.44 -26.23
N ARG A 264 21.67 7.44 -25.92
CA ARG A 264 21.93 6.28 -26.78
C ARG A 264 21.61 4.98 -26.04
N PRO A 265 21.34 3.87 -26.74
CA PRO A 265 21.28 2.56 -26.08
C PRO A 265 22.53 2.31 -25.24
N ALA A 266 22.34 1.79 -24.02
CA ALA A 266 23.46 1.45 -23.15
C ALA A 266 24.21 0.23 -23.69
N LYS A 267 25.54 0.26 -23.60
CA LYS A 267 26.39 -0.88 -23.99
C LYS A 267 26.29 -2.00 -22.95
N LYS A 268 26.57 -3.23 -23.38
CA LYS A 268 26.68 -4.38 -22.46
C LYS A 268 27.77 -4.09 -21.42
N GLY A 269 27.45 -4.25 -20.13
CA GLY A 269 28.38 -3.97 -19.03
C GLY A 269 28.52 -2.50 -18.64
N GLU A 270 27.84 -1.57 -19.32
CA GLU A 270 27.85 -0.16 -18.93
C GLU A 270 27.06 0.05 -17.63
N ILE A 271 27.70 0.64 -16.63
CA ILE A 271 27.16 0.85 -15.27
C ILE A 271 27.09 2.32 -14.84
N GLU A 272 27.58 3.24 -15.66
CA GLU A 272 27.61 4.67 -15.35
C GLU A 272 26.78 5.52 -16.32
N ASN A 273 26.31 6.68 -15.84
CA ASN A 273 25.54 7.67 -16.61
C ASN A 273 24.30 7.09 -17.29
N LEU A 274 23.66 6.14 -16.61
CA LEU A 274 22.52 5.40 -17.14
C LEU A 274 21.22 6.16 -16.90
N VAL A 275 20.30 6.05 -17.85
CA VAL A 275 18.91 6.46 -17.70
C VAL A 275 18.00 5.28 -18.01
N PHE A 276 17.16 4.92 -17.05
CA PHE A 276 16.09 3.95 -17.23
C PHE A 276 14.83 4.70 -17.66
N VAL A 277 14.35 4.41 -18.87
CA VAL A 277 13.13 5.01 -19.42
C VAL A 277 12.03 3.97 -19.38
N THR A 278 11.00 4.24 -18.58
CA THR A 278 9.88 3.32 -18.36
C THR A 278 8.62 3.84 -19.06
N PRO A 279 8.02 3.06 -19.99
CA PRO A 279 6.76 3.44 -20.61
C PRO A 279 5.61 3.43 -19.60
N LEU A 280 4.73 4.42 -19.69
CA LEU A 280 3.46 4.47 -18.97
C LEU A 280 2.33 3.95 -19.86
N ILE A 281 1.51 3.08 -19.28
CA ILE A 281 0.40 2.42 -19.99
C ILE A 281 -0.85 3.32 -20.03
N ALA A 282 -1.13 4.09 -18.97
CA ALA A 282 -2.35 4.88 -18.83
C ALA A 282 -2.14 6.42 -18.95
N GLY A 283 -0.90 6.86 -19.22
CA GLY A 283 -0.49 8.26 -19.23
C GLY A 283 -0.02 8.79 -17.86
N ILE A 284 0.54 10.00 -17.82
CA ILE A 284 1.08 10.57 -16.57
C ILE A 284 -0.01 11.00 -15.61
N HIS A 285 -1.06 11.63 -16.12
CA HIS A 285 -2.11 12.20 -15.28
C HIS A 285 -2.86 11.14 -14.48
N SER A 286 -3.08 9.95 -15.05
CA SER A 286 -3.76 8.84 -14.36
C SER A 286 -2.98 8.29 -13.17
N GLU A 287 -1.65 8.43 -13.18
CA GLU A 287 -0.75 7.88 -12.17
C GLU A 287 -0.61 8.77 -10.93
N ARG A 288 -1.12 10.02 -10.98
CA ARG A 288 -1.15 10.97 -9.85
C ARG A 288 0.22 11.16 -9.17
N PHE A 289 1.27 11.31 -9.99
CA PHE A 289 2.64 11.55 -9.49
C PHE A 289 2.79 12.86 -8.70
N ARG A 290 1.88 13.82 -8.87
CA ARG A 290 1.93 15.12 -8.20
C ARG A 290 0.88 15.24 -7.10
N THR A 291 1.23 16.01 -6.07
CA THR A 291 0.32 16.35 -4.97
C THR A 291 -0.63 17.49 -5.36
N ARG A 292 -1.75 17.61 -4.64
CA ARG A 292 -2.64 18.76 -4.70
C ARG A 292 -2.25 19.90 -3.77
N ILE A 293 -1.43 19.61 -2.77
CA ILE A 293 -0.91 20.58 -1.79
C ILE A 293 0.61 20.41 -1.73
N SER A 294 1.34 21.38 -2.26
CA SER A 294 2.80 21.37 -2.27
C SER A 294 3.36 21.32 -0.84
N SER A 295 4.47 20.61 -0.68
CA SER A 295 5.16 20.56 0.62
C SER A 295 5.62 21.97 1.05
N ARG A 296 5.39 22.31 2.32
CA ARG A 296 5.88 23.55 2.93
C ARG A 296 7.33 23.43 3.45
N ASP A 297 7.92 22.23 3.42
CA ASP A 297 9.29 22.02 3.90
C ASP A 297 10.30 22.69 2.95
N ALA A 298 10.87 23.81 3.40
CA ALA A 298 11.83 24.59 2.64
C ALA A 298 13.11 23.80 2.29
N ARG A 299 13.44 22.75 3.05
CA ARG A 299 14.62 21.90 2.82
C ARG A 299 14.44 20.96 1.64
N ILE A 300 13.19 20.73 1.21
CA ILE A 300 12.89 19.94 0.03
C ILE A 300 13.08 20.83 -1.20
N PRO A 301 13.90 20.45 -2.19
CA PRO A 301 14.03 21.20 -3.44
C PRO A 301 12.67 21.45 -4.10
N GLU A 302 12.48 22.66 -4.62
CA GLU A 302 11.20 23.15 -5.16
C GLU A 302 10.57 22.17 -6.16
N TYR A 303 11.37 21.65 -7.10
CA TYR A 303 10.93 20.75 -8.16
C TYR A 303 10.44 19.37 -7.67
N ILE A 304 10.71 18.99 -6.41
CA ILE A 304 10.14 17.78 -5.80
C ILE A 304 9.08 18.07 -4.73
N ARG A 305 8.85 19.34 -4.34
CA ARG A 305 7.78 19.71 -3.38
C ARG A 305 6.38 19.40 -3.91
N GLU A 306 6.23 19.37 -5.22
CA GLU A 306 4.98 19.06 -5.92
C GLU A 306 4.75 17.57 -6.15
N LEU A 307 5.65 16.69 -5.70
CA LEU A 307 5.50 15.25 -5.89
C LEU A 307 4.62 14.63 -4.79
N ASN A 308 3.84 13.64 -5.18
CA ASN A 308 3.10 12.78 -4.26
C ASN A 308 4.08 11.74 -3.67
N LEU A 309 4.57 12.02 -2.46
CA LEU A 309 5.62 11.22 -1.84
C LEU A 309 5.20 9.75 -1.66
N LEU A 310 3.95 9.48 -1.30
CA LEU A 310 3.45 8.11 -1.16
C LEU A 310 3.44 7.37 -2.50
N ARG A 311 3.13 8.05 -3.62
CA ARG A 311 3.21 7.46 -4.96
C ARG A 311 4.65 7.11 -5.35
N TYR A 312 5.62 7.94 -4.93
CA TYR A 312 7.04 7.68 -5.14
C TYR A 312 7.54 6.52 -4.29
N LEU A 313 7.23 6.52 -2.99
CA LEU A 313 7.59 5.44 -2.07
C LEU A 313 6.98 4.10 -2.51
N TRP A 314 5.74 4.11 -3.00
CA TRP A 314 5.12 2.92 -3.58
C TRP A 314 5.90 2.42 -4.82
N GLY A 315 6.34 3.32 -5.69
CA GLY A 315 7.08 2.98 -6.92
C GLY A 315 8.53 2.54 -6.71
N LEU A 316 9.10 2.76 -5.52
CA LEU A 316 10.44 2.30 -5.13
C LEU A 316 10.46 0.80 -4.82
N ASN A 317 10.27 -0.02 -5.85
CA ASN A 317 10.34 -1.49 -5.73
C ASN A 317 11.61 -2.05 -6.38
N TYR A 318 12.73 -1.50 -5.93
CA TYR A 318 14.09 -1.84 -6.34
C TYR A 318 14.57 -3.07 -5.57
N GLU A 319 15.36 -3.95 -6.20
CA GLU A 319 15.89 -5.14 -5.53
C GLU A 319 17.01 -4.78 -4.56
N GLU A 320 17.70 -3.66 -4.83
CA GLU A 320 18.81 -3.09 -4.08
C GLU A 320 18.43 -2.81 -2.62
N GLY A 321 19.16 -3.44 -1.69
CA GLY A 321 18.89 -3.34 -0.24
C GLY A 321 18.83 -1.91 0.27
N ARG A 322 19.77 -1.05 -0.15
CA ARG A 322 19.79 0.37 0.24
C ARG A 322 18.51 1.11 -0.17
N VAL A 323 17.95 0.84 -1.35
CA VAL A 323 16.70 1.51 -1.78
C VAL A 323 15.52 1.06 -0.91
N LYS A 324 15.50 -0.21 -0.49
CA LYS A 324 14.48 -0.73 0.43
C LYS A 324 14.57 -0.10 1.82
N GLU A 325 15.77 0.08 2.35
CA GLU A 325 16.01 0.77 3.62
C GLU A 325 15.57 2.24 3.55
N GLU A 326 15.95 2.95 2.48
CA GLU A 326 15.57 4.35 2.31
C GLU A 326 14.06 4.52 2.11
N LYS A 327 13.39 3.60 1.42
CA LYS A 327 11.93 3.58 1.34
C LYS A 327 11.29 3.51 2.74
N LYS A 328 11.85 2.70 3.65
CA LYS A 328 11.34 2.60 5.03
C LYS A 328 11.55 3.90 5.80
N SER A 329 12.79 4.40 5.80
CA SER A 329 13.18 5.66 6.45
C SER A 329 12.32 6.84 5.99
N LEU A 330 12.10 6.97 4.68
CA LEU A 330 11.30 8.07 4.11
C LEU A 330 9.81 7.94 4.42
N LEU A 331 9.26 6.73 4.45
CA LEU A 331 7.86 6.51 4.83
C LEU A 331 7.64 6.89 6.30
N GLU A 332 8.54 6.46 7.19
CA GLU A 332 8.50 6.81 8.60
C GLU A 332 8.60 8.31 8.80
N LYS A 333 9.58 8.97 8.14
CA LYS A 333 9.73 10.42 8.18
C LYS A 333 8.47 11.13 7.69
N TYR A 334 7.87 10.66 6.59
CA TYR A 334 6.63 11.24 6.05
C TYR A 334 5.50 11.23 7.07
N PHE A 335 5.23 10.09 7.72
CA PHE A 335 4.18 10.00 8.73
C PHE A 335 4.51 10.73 10.02
N ASN A 336 5.79 10.76 10.43
CA ASN A 336 6.21 11.51 11.62
C ASN A 336 6.04 13.02 11.44
N GLU A 337 6.40 13.56 10.27
CA GLU A 337 6.15 14.98 9.96
C GLU A 337 4.65 15.28 9.87
N ALA A 338 3.86 14.40 9.26
CA ALA A 338 2.40 14.55 9.23
C ALA A 338 1.77 14.56 10.63
N ARG A 339 2.29 13.75 11.58
CA ARG A 339 1.86 13.76 12.99
C ARG A 339 2.22 15.06 13.71
N LYS A 340 3.41 15.62 13.43
CA LYS A 340 3.80 16.93 14.00
C LYS A 340 2.87 18.04 13.56
N SER A 341 2.41 18.02 12.31
CA SER A 341 1.48 19.03 11.77
C SER A 341 0.03 18.95 12.30
N ASN A 342 -0.27 17.99 13.20
CA ASN A 342 -1.55 17.88 13.89
C ASN A 342 -1.58 18.58 15.25
N TYR A 343 -0.43 19.06 15.72
CA TYR A 343 -0.22 19.78 16.97
C TYR A 343 0.56 21.07 16.66
#